data_AF-A0A397AMR3-F1
#
_entry.id   AF-A0A397AMR3-F1
#
_cell.length_a   1.000
_cell.length_b   1.000
_cell.length_c   1.000
_cell.angle_alpha   90.00
_cell.angle_beta   90.00
_cell.angle_gamma   90.00
#
_symmetry.space_group_name_H-M   'P 1'
#
loop_
_entity.id
_entity.type
_entity.pdbx_description
1 polymer ?
#
loop_
_entity_poly.entity_id
_entity_poly.type
_entity_poly.pdbx_seq_one_letter_code
_entity_poly.pdbx_strand_id
1 'polypeptide(L)'
;MKSTAFLTPMALIMAMMVQDASAHGRLLVPPHRGYIGKLSQFSSLVPTNFGDHGLNAGGIGQTKGGKHGICGDKFSGKRLHETGGEYGKFPQHREKVIGACYAPGSTMDLQVQITANHKGYFEFGLCKLNSLDDKETEDCFKTLVQPNGEKDWQLPAGAKTFNMQYTLPDGVSCDGDSHCVLRWHYVGWNNPDVGIDGQEQFWNCADIYVSNTCGSNTSPSASEPAMTTAPKPTAPKPNAPKPTAPKPNAPKPNAPKPNAPKPNAPSSNTDTPVTTDTPPSTSGAPQPVDPKCGKCTNCYYAPSNACFLWWSKEQCDAQDVYRWCGEI
;
A
#
# COMPACT_ATOMS: atom_id res chain seq x y z
N MET A 1 21.09 -12.26 -58.51
CA MET A 1 20.83 -11.29 -57.43
C MET A 1 20.11 -12.03 -56.32
N LYS A 2 20.81 -12.38 -55.23
CA LYS A 2 20.22 -13.12 -54.09
C LYS A 2 19.93 -12.11 -53.00
N SER A 3 18.66 -11.99 -52.65
CA SER A 3 18.16 -11.15 -51.56
C SER A 3 18.33 -11.91 -50.26
N THR A 4 19.27 -11.52 -49.40
CA THR A 4 19.36 -12.00 -48.01
C THR A 4 18.69 -10.98 -47.11
N ALA A 5 17.50 -11.34 -46.64
CA ALA A 5 16.76 -10.61 -45.64
C ALA A 5 17.56 -10.60 -44.32
N PHE A 6 17.96 -9.41 -43.86
CA PHE A 6 18.46 -9.19 -42.51
C PHE A 6 17.29 -9.18 -41.54
N LEU A 7 16.91 -10.35 -41.03
CA LEU A 7 16.06 -10.49 -39.85
C LEU A 7 16.96 -10.80 -38.65
N THR A 8 17.48 -9.76 -37.98
CA THR A 8 17.70 -9.67 -36.51
C THR A 8 18.67 -8.51 -36.21
N PRO A 9 18.18 -7.45 -35.55
CA PRO A 9 18.63 -7.21 -34.19
C PRO A 9 17.51 -6.65 -33.29
N MET A 10 16.26 -7.10 -33.46
CA MET A 10 15.16 -6.61 -32.62
C MET A 10 15.01 -7.38 -31.30
N ALA A 11 15.66 -8.54 -31.16
CA ALA A 11 15.53 -9.42 -29.99
C ALA A 11 16.48 -9.08 -28.83
N LEU A 12 17.57 -8.31 -29.04
CA LEU A 12 18.56 -8.06 -27.98
C LEU A 12 18.38 -6.77 -27.18
N ILE A 13 17.50 -5.85 -27.61
CA ILE A 13 17.24 -4.58 -26.89
C ILE A 13 16.16 -4.74 -25.80
N MET A 14 15.49 -5.90 -25.73
CA MET A 14 14.39 -6.15 -24.79
C MET A 14 14.83 -6.73 -23.43
N ALA A 15 16.13 -6.69 -23.09
CA ALA A 15 16.67 -7.37 -21.88
C ALA A 15 17.30 -6.45 -20.81
N MET A 16 17.22 -5.12 -20.92
CA MET A 16 17.76 -4.21 -19.90
C MET A 16 16.83 -3.06 -19.53
N MET A 17 15.52 -3.30 -19.55
CA MET A 17 14.62 -2.52 -18.71
C MET A 17 14.49 -3.25 -17.38
N VAL A 18 15.50 -3.10 -16.50
CA VAL A 18 15.26 -3.26 -15.07
C VAL A 18 14.37 -2.09 -14.72
N GLN A 19 13.06 -2.31 -14.80
CA GLN A 19 12.10 -1.39 -14.22
C GLN A 19 12.43 -1.40 -12.72
N ASP A 20 12.97 -0.30 -12.21
CA ASP A 20 12.76 0.08 -10.81
C ASP A 20 11.25 0.30 -10.65
N ALA A 21 10.48 -0.79 -10.68
CA ALA A 21 9.22 -0.83 -10.00
C ALA A 21 9.61 -0.57 -8.55
N SER A 22 9.14 0.53 -7.98
CA SER A 22 9.18 0.76 -6.55
C SER A 22 7.84 0.24 -6.01
N ALA A 23 7.89 -0.61 -5.00
CA ALA A 23 6.68 -1.10 -4.36
C ALA A 23 5.99 0.10 -3.74
N HIS A 24 4.69 0.02 -3.61
CA HIS A 24 3.94 1.10 -3.00
C HIS A 24 2.74 0.48 -2.30
N GLY A 25 2.51 0.93 -1.09
CA GLY A 25 1.38 0.51 -0.29
C GLY A 25 1.18 1.35 0.95
N ARG A 26 -0.01 1.23 1.52
CA ARG A 26 -0.41 1.95 2.73
C ARG A 26 -1.36 1.13 3.58
N LEU A 27 -1.25 1.30 4.90
CA LEU A 27 -2.19 0.78 5.87
C LEU A 27 -3.44 1.69 5.94
N LEU A 28 -4.56 1.19 5.44
CA LEU A 28 -5.83 1.92 5.37
C LEU A 28 -6.66 1.81 6.66
N VAL A 29 -6.65 0.63 7.29
CA VAL A 29 -7.43 0.35 8.51
C VAL A 29 -6.53 -0.36 9.51
N PRO A 30 -6.32 0.24 10.70
CA PRO A 30 -6.60 1.64 11.02
C PRO A 30 -5.80 2.58 10.10
N PRO A 31 -6.29 3.79 9.78
CA PRO A 31 -5.60 4.68 8.86
C PRO A 31 -4.26 5.13 9.43
N HIS A 32 -3.17 4.87 8.71
CA HIS A 32 -1.85 5.34 9.14
C HIS A 32 -1.71 6.86 9.03
N ARG A 33 -0.75 7.44 9.75
CA ARG A 33 -0.50 8.88 9.85
C ARG A 33 -0.38 9.59 8.49
N GLY A 34 0.24 8.95 7.50
CA GLY A 34 0.33 9.54 6.15
C GLY A 34 -1.03 9.57 5.43
N TYR A 35 -1.87 8.57 5.63
CA TYR A 35 -3.17 8.46 4.95
C TYR A 35 -4.29 9.21 5.67
N ILE A 36 -4.24 9.30 7.01
CA ILE A 36 -5.35 9.73 7.86
C ILE A 36 -5.93 11.10 7.45
N GLY A 37 -5.08 12.05 7.03
CA GLY A 37 -5.48 13.39 6.59
C GLY A 37 -6.31 13.43 5.28
N LYS A 38 -6.37 12.32 4.52
CA LYS A 38 -7.25 12.20 3.34
C LYS A 38 -8.70 11.90 3.70
N LEU A 39 -8.95 11.45 4.93
CA LEU A 39 -10.29 11.15 5.39
C LEU A 39 -10.96 12.44 5.86
N SER A 40 -12.18 12.69 5.40
CA SER A 40 -12.93 13.93 5.70
C SER A 40 -13.08 14.21 7.21
N GLN A 41 -13.12 13.15 8.02
CA GLN A 41 -13.20 13.24 9.48
C GLN A 41 -11.93 13.82 10.13
N PHE A 42 -10.77 13.75 9.46
CA PHE A 42 -9.48 14.18 10.01
C PHE A 42 -8.82 15.30 9.20
N SER A 43 -9.34 15.65 8.01
CA SER A 43 -8.69 16.55 7.06
C SER A 43 -8.52 17.99 7.56
N SER A 44 -9.27 18.41 8.59
CA SER A 44 -9.07 19.71 9.26
C SER A 44 -8.00 19.70 10.36
N LEU A 45 -7.49 18.52 10.73
CA LEU A 45 -6.55 18.30 11.84
C LEU A 45 -5.18 17.83 11.33
N VAL A 46 -5.18 16.95 10.32
CA VAL A 46 -3.95 16.38 9.75
C VAL A 46 -3.87 16.76 8.27
N PRO A 47 -2.75 17.37 7.81
CA PRO A 47 -2.59 17.70 6.40
C PRO A 47 -2.60 16.45 5.53
N THR A 48 -3.07 16.58 4.30
CA THR A 48 -3.01 15.49 3.31
C THR A 48 -1.58 15.22 2.89
N ASN A 49 -1.11 13.97 3.08
CA ASN A 49 0.11 13.49 2.43
C ASN A 49 -0.23 12.79 1.10
N PHE A 50 0.17 13.37 -0.03
CA PHE A 50 -0.04 12.76 -1.34
C PHE A 50 0.85 11.54 -1.60
N GLY A 51 2.01 11.45 -0.93
CA GLY A 51 2.99 10.35 -1.00
C GLY A 51 2.86 9.30 0.11
N ASP A 52 1.72 9.23 0.79
CA ASP A 52 1.40 8.30 1.88
C ASP A 52 1.65 6.81 1.58
N HIS A 53 1.56 6.42 0.32
CA HIS A 53 1.76 5.06 -0.17
C HIS A 53 3.23 4.71 -0.50
N GLY A 54 4.17 5.63 -0.32
CA GLY A 54 5.59 5.49 -0.69
C GLY A 54 6.56 5.61 0.48
N LEU A 55 6.14 5.28 1.70
CA LEU A 55 6.96 5.43 2.92
C LEU A 55 8.00 4.30 3.06
N ASN A 56 9.00 4.33 2.16
CA ASN A 56 10.02 3.31 1.98
C ASN A 56 11.37 3.61 2.65
N ALA A 57 11.36 4.44 3.70
CA ALA A 57 12.55 4.92 4.41
C ALA A 57 13.63 5.58 3.52
N GLY A 58 13.22 6.17 2.40
CA GLY A 58 14.13 6.79 1.43
C GLY A 58 14.72 5.81 0.41
N GLY A 59 14.16 4.60 0.33
CA GLY A 59 14.48 3.58 -0.66
C GLY A 59 15.61 2.64 -0.24
N ILE A 60 15.78 1.58 -1.02
CA ILE A 60 16.71 0.47 -0.75
C ILE A 60 18.17 0.92 -0.53
N GLY A 61 18.59 1.99 -1.20
CA GLY A 61 19.93 2.57 -1.02
C GLY A 61 20.19 3.07 0.42
N GLN A 62 19.14 3.45 1.16
CA GLN A 62 19.23 3.84 2.57
C GLN A 62 19.07 2.63 3.51
N THR A 63 18.13 1.73 3.21
CA THR A 63 17.80 0.60 4.09
C THR A 63 18.83 -0.53 4.04
N LYS A 64 19.67 -0.62 3.00
CA LYS A 64 20.72 -1.65 2.88
C LYS A 64 21.69 -1.71 4.06
N GLY A 65 21.85 -0.62 4.79
CA GLY A 65 22.65 -0.57 6.03
C GLY A 65 21.85 -0.77 7.32
N GLY A 66 20.60 -1.26 7.23
CA GLY A 66 19.68 -1.43 8.35
C GLY A 66 19.13 -0.12 8.92
N LYS A 67 19.29 1.00 8.20
CA LYS A 67 18.89 2.33 8.69
C LYS A 67 17.56 2.77 8.10
N HIS A 68 16.58 3.02 8.96
CA HIS A 68 15.27 3.52 8.56
C HIS A 68 14.65 4.43 9.64
N GLY A 69 13.66 5.23 9.27
CA GLY A 69 12.79 5.88 10.24
C GLY A 69 11.79 4.90 10.84
N ILE A 70 11.28 5.20 12.03
CA ILE A 70 10.40 4.27 12.76
C ILE A 70 9.08 4.07 12.01
N CYS A 71 8.60 5.15 11.38
CA CYS A 71 7.31 5.22 10.68
C CYS A 71 7.46 5.44 9.17
N GLY A 72 8.58 5.02 8.58
CA GLY A 72 8.78 4.95 7.13
C GLY A 72 9.40 6.19 6.49
N ASP A 73 9.69 7.23 7.28
CA ASP A 73 10.55 8.32 6.87
C ASP A 73 12.00 7.83 6.66
N LYS A 74 12.77 8.59 5.88
CA LYS A 74 14.21 8.35 5.76
C LYS A 74 14.93 8.46 7.11
N PHE A 75 15.95 7.62 7.31
CA PHE A 75 16.74 7.66 8.54
C PHE A 75 17.35 9.04 8.78
N SER A 76 17.92 9.66 7.74
CA SER A 76 18.55 10.98 7.78
C SER A 76 17.58 12.08 7.35
N GLY A 77 17.05 12.84 8.31
CA GLY A 77 16.24 14.03 8.03
C GLY A 77 15.05 14.16 8.97
N LYS A 78 14.06 14.96 8.54
CA LYS A 78 12.83 15.17 9.31
C LYS A 78 12.02 13.88 9.36
N ARG A 79 11.57 13.51 10.55
CA ARG A 79 10.67 12.38 10.81
C ARG A 79 9.23 12.92 10.85
N LEU A 80 8.59 12.98 9.68
CA LEU A 80 7.28 13.60 9.52
C LEU A 80 6.14 12.71 10.06
N HIS A 81 6.34 11.40 10.06
CA HIS A 81 5.33 10.39 10.41
C HIS A 81 5.53 9.81 11.82
N GLU A 82 6.55 10.24 12.55
CA GLU A 82 6.77 9.91 13.98
C GLU A 82 5.97 10.87 14.89
N THR A 83 5.79 10.52 16.16
CA THR A 83 5.00 11.35 17.10
C THR A 83 5.50 12.79 17.13
N GLY A 84 4.59 13.75 17.03
CA GLY A 84 4.87 15.19 16.98
C GLY A 84 5.32 15.71 15.60
N GLY A 85 5.45 14.84 14.60
CA GLY A 85 5.74 15.22 13.22
C GLY A 85 4.58 15.95 12.52
N GLU A 86 4.75 16.19 11.22
CA GLU A 86 3.73 16.82 10.39
C GLU A 86 2.46 15.98 10.26
N TYR A 87 2.60 14.65 10.33
CA TYR A 87 1.49 13.71 10.21
C TYR A 87 1.21 12.96 11.53
N GLY A 88 2.17 12.89 12.46
CA GLY A 88 2.01 12.31 13.79
C GLY A 88 1.42 13.30 14.80
N LYS A 89 0.13 13.63 14.68
CA LYS A 89 -0.50 14.75 15.39
C LYS A 89 -1.14 14.42 16.75
N PHE A 90 -0.91 13.22 17.28
CA PHE A 90 -1.47 12.82 18.56
C PHE A 90 -1.16 13.81 19.71
N PRO A 91 0.06 14.35 19.88
CA PRO A 91 0.33 15.30 20.97
C PRO A 91 -0.53 16.57 20.91
N GLN A 92 -0.93 17.00 19.70
CA GLN A 92 -1.72 18.22 19.48
C GLN A 92 -3.23 17.98 19.54
N HIS A 93 -3.69 16.79 19.15
CA HIS A 93 -5.10 16.53 18.88
C HIS A 93 -5.69 15.35 19.67
N ARG A 94 -4.85 14.56 20.35
CA ARG A 94 -5.21 13.47 21.25
C ARG A 94 -6.18 12.49 20.58
N GLU A 95 -7.30 12.16 21.22
CA GLU A 95 -8.32 11.23 20.74
C GLU A 95 -8.88 11.60 19.36
N LYS A 96 -8.79 12.87 18.94
CA LYS A 96 -9.36 13.34 17.67
C LYS A 96 -8.59 12.85 16.44
N VAL A 97 -7.40 12.29 16.61
CA VAL A 97 -6.58 11.70 15.53
C VAL A 97 -6.29 10.22 15.74
N ILE A 98 -7.07 9.57 16.61
CA ILE A 98 -7.06 8.12 16.77
C ILE A 98 -7.83 7.47 15.63
N GLY A 99 -7.15 6.59 14.89
CA GLY A 99 -7.70 5.93 13.71
C GLY A 99 -8.65 4.78 14.01
N ALA A 100 -8.52 4.13 15.17
CA ALA A 100 -9.39 3.07 15.64
C ALA A 100 -9.26 2.83 17.16
N CYS A 101 -10.26 2.17 17.74
CA CYS A 101 -10.32 1.78 19.15
C CYS A 101 -10.62 0.28 19.23
N TYR A 102 -9.80 -0.49 19.94
CA TYR A 102 -9.96 -1.94 20.09
C TYR A 102 -9.98 -2.36 21.56
N ALA A 103 -10.66 -3.47 21.88
CA ALA A 103 -10.60 -4.03 23.22
C ALA A 103 -9.23 -4.74 23.44
N PRO A 104 -8.68 -4.76 24.66
CA PRO A 104 -7.51 -5.57 24.98
C PRO A 104 -7.72 -7.05 24.59
N GLY A 105 -6.69 -7.71 24.05
CA GLY A 105 -6.79 -9.11 23.61
C GLY A 105 -7.61 -9.35 22.33
N SER A 106 -8.27 -8.33 21.77
CA SER A 106 -9.12 -8.52 20.59
C SER A 106 -8.32 -8.76 19.31
N THR A 107 -8.95 -9.46 18.37
CA THR A 107 -8.45 -9.58 17.00
C THR A 107 -8.90 -8.37 16.19
N MET A 108 -7.93 -7.67 15.58
CA MET A 108 -8.14 -6.52 14.72
C MET A 108 -8.31 -6.97 13.27
N ASP A 109 -9.33 -6.45 12.58
CA ASP A 109 -9.43 -6.49 11.13
C ASP A 109 -8.63 -5.34 10.53
N LEU A 110 -7.58 -5.67 9.77
CA LEU A 110 -6.68 -4.69 9.17
C LEU A 110 -6.86 -4.67 7.65
N GLN A 111 -6.63 -3.51 7.04
CA GLN A 111 -6.67 -3.35 5.59
C GLN A 111 -5.41 -2.66 5.09
N VAL A 112 -4.72 -3.30 4.15
CA VAL A 112 -3.53 -2.76 3.49
C VAL A 112 -3.82 -2.66 2.00
N GLN A 113 -3.61 -1.47 1.43
CA GLN A 113 -3.65 -1.30 -0.02
C GLN A 113 -2.24 -1.41 -0.59
N ILE A 114 -2.09 -2.27 -1.58
CA ILE A 114 -0.90 -2.36 -2.41
C ILE A 114 -1.21 -1.81 -3.79
N THR A 115 -0.38 -0.89 -4.25
CA THR A 115 -0.49 -0.26 -5.59
C THR A 115 0.57 -0.78 -6.55
N ALA A 116 1.72 -1.21 -6.03
CA ALA A 116 2.73 -1.99 -6.75
C ALA A 116 3.19 -3.16 -5.86
N ASN A 117 2.97 -4.39 -6.33
CA ASN A 117 3.16 -5.61 -5.56
C ASN A 117 4.53 -6.23 -5.83
N HIS A 118 5.39 -6.30 -4.81
CA HIS A 118 6.73 -6.88 -4.89
C HIS A 118 6.86 -8.21 -4.13
N LYS A 119 5.76 -8.98 -4.01
CA LYS A 119 5.71 -10.23 -3.22
C LYS A 119 6.13 -9.97 -1.77
N GLY A 120 6.67 -10.98 -1.07
CA GLY A 120 7.15 -10.85 0.30
C GLY A 120 6.02 -10.96 1.31
N TYR A 121 6.11 -10.22 2.40
CA TYR A 121 5.23 -10.40 3.54
C TYR A 121 5.03 -9.12 4.35
N PHE A 122 3.96 -9.10 5.15
CA PHE A 122 3.69 -8.05 6.12
C PHE A 122 3.95 -8.55 7.54
N GLU A 123 4.53 -7.67 8.35
CA GLU A 123 4.60 -7.81 9.80
C GLU A 123 3.85 -6.64 10.46
N PHE A 124 3.28 -6.90 11.63
CA PHE A 124 2.66 -5.88 12.46
C PHE A 124 3.31 -5.86 13.84
N GLY A 125 3.54 -4.66 14.36
CA GLY A 125 4.04 -4.45 15.71
C GLY A 125 3.22 -3.42 16.46
N LEU A 126 3.18 -3.54 17.78
CA LEU A 126 2.50 -2.59 18.66
C LEU A 126 3.49 -1.96 19.64
N CYS A 127 3.52 -0.64 19.69
CA CYS A 127 4.26 0.13 20.69
C CYS A 127 3.26 0.89 21.57
N LYS A 128 3.39 0.78 22.89
CA LYS A 128 2.61 1.59 23.84
C LYS A 128 3.41 2.81 24.27
N LEU A 129 2.86 3.99 24.02
CA LEU A 129 3.37 5.27 24.49
C LEU A 129 2.59 5.70 25.73
N ASN A 130 3.27 6.12 26.79
CA ASN A 130 2.68 6.36 28.11
C ASN A 130 2.30 7.83 28.33
N SER A 131 2.92 8.75 27.59
CA SER A 131 2.69 10.19 27.66
C SER A 131 2.52 10.80 26.28
N LEU A 132 1.97 12.03 26.22
CA LEU A 132 1.71 12.75 24.97
C LEU A 132 2.94 12.90 24.08
N ASP A 133 4.09 13.23 24.67
CA ASP A 133 5.31 13.58 23.94
C ASP A 133 6.27 12.39 23.77
N ASP A 134 5.91 11.22 24.29
CA ASP A 134 6.70 10.00 24.13
C ASP A 134 6.93 9.73 22.64
N LYS A 135 8.12 9.22 22.31
CA LYS A 135 8.49 8.86 20.94
C LYS A 135 8.57 7.36 20.81
N GLU A 136 8.21 6.88 19.64
CA GLU A 136 8.43 5.51 19.26
C GLU A 136 9.93 5.22 19.16
N THR A 137 10.30 4.02 19.58
CA THR A 137 11.63 3.45 19.39
C THR A 137 11.46 2.03 18.85
N GLU A 138 12.48 1.50 18.17
CA GLU A 138 12.43 0.11 17.69
C GLU A 138 12.15 -0.88 18.83
N ASP A 139 12.79 -0.72 19.98
CA ASP A 139 12.64 -1.62 21.14
C ASP A 139 11.24 -1.61 21.77
N CYS A 140 10.46 -0.55 21.53
CA CYS A 140 9.09 -0.45 22.01
C CYS A 140 8.16 -1.44 21.29
N PHE A 141 8.38 -1.65 20.00
CA PHE A 141 7.48 -2.47 19.19
C PHE A 141 7.57 -3.94 19.58
N LYS A 142 6.42 -4.50 19.95
CA LYS A 142 6.23 -5.94 20.14
C LYS A 142 5.52 -6.51 18.93
N THR A 143 6.10 -7.54 18.33
CA THR A 143 5.51 -8.25 17.18
C THR A 143 4.16 -8.81 17.55
N LEU A 144 3.16 -8.55 16.71
CA LEU A 144 1.84 -9.14 16.79
C LEU A 144 1.79 -10.42 15.94
N VAL A 145 0.84 -11.28 16.25
CA VAL A 145 0.60 -12.53 15.50
C VAL A 145 -0.82 -12.56 14.96
N GLN A 146 -0.99 -13.27 13.86
CA GLN A 146 -2.29 -13.63 13.32
C GLN A 146 -3.02 -14.62 14.26
N PRO A 147 -4.34 -14.80 14.13
CA PRO A 147 -5.08 -15.78 14.92
C PRO A 147 -4.59 -17.24 14.76
N ASN A 148 -3.94 -17.56 13.64
CA ASN A 148 -3.32 -18.87 13.41
C ASN A 148 -1.93 -19.02 14.10
N GLY A 149 -1.43 -17.98 14.78
CA GLY A 149 -0.14 -17.95 15.46
C GLY A 149 1.04 -17.50 14.59
N GLU A 150 0.84 -17.25 13.30
CA GLU A 150 1.92 -16.80 12.41
C GLU A 150 2.17 -15.29 12.53
N LYS A 151 3.44 -14.88 12.52
CA LYS A 151 3.83 -13.47 12.50
C LYS A 151 3.72 -12.83 11.11
N ASP A 152 4.04 -13.59 10.06
CA ASP A 152 4.22 -13.04 8.71
C ASP A 152 2.97 -13.31 7.86
N TRP A 153 2.33 -12.25 7.38
CA TRP A 153 1.25 -12.38 6.41
C TRP A 153 1.84 -12.38 4.99
N GLN A 154 1.84 -13.54 4.33
CA GLN A 154 2.43 -13.69 3.00
C GLN A 154 1.61 -12.93 1.95
N LEU A 155 2.22 -11.98 1.24
CA LEU A 155 1.55 -11.12 0.28
C LEU A 155 1.17 -11.89 -1.00
N PRO A 156 -0.12 -12.13 -1.28
CA PRO A 156 -0.55 -12.70 -2.54
C PRO A 156 -0.35 -11.71 -3.68
N ALA A 157 -0.32 -12.22 -4.92
CA ALA A 157 -0.20 -11.36 -6.09
C ALA A 157 -1.39 -10.39 -6.25
N GLY A 158 -1.09 -9.22 -6.83
CA GLY A 158 -2.08 -8.22 -7.24
C GLY A 158 -1.89 -6.86 -6.55
N ALA A 159 -2.26 -5.80 -7.28
CA ALA A 159 -2.36 -4.44 -6.76
C ALA A 159 -3.81 -4.17 -6.37
N LYS A 160 -4.13 -4.34 -5.08
CA LYS A 160 -5.47 -4.20 -4.53
C LYS A 160 -5.40 -3.98 -3.02
N THR A 161 -6.56 -3.82 -2.40
CA THR A 161 -6.69 -3.89 -0.95
C THR A 161 -6.74 -5.35 -0.51
N PHE A 162 -5.92 -5.67 0.48
CA PHE A 162 -5.91 -6.95 1.19
C PHE A 162 -6.51 -6.76 2.57
N ASN A 163 -7.15 -7.81 3.08
CA ASN A 163 -7.69 -7.88 4.43
C ASN A 163 -6.96 -8.98 5.19
N MET A 164 -6.59 -8.70 6.44
CA MET A 164 -5.85 -9.62 7.30
C MET A 164 -6.26 -9.37 8.75
N GLN A 165 -5.95 -10.32 9.63
CA GLN A 165 -6.27 -10.23 11.05
C GLN A 165 -5.02 -10.41 11.91
N TYR A 166 -4.90 -9.60 12.95
CA TYR A 166 -3.84 -9.70 13.96
C TYR A 166 -4.42 -9.51 15.36
N THR A 167 -3.89 -10.24 16.33
CA THR A 167 -4.40 -10.22 17.71
C THR A 167 -3.57 -9.28 18.59
N LEU A 168 -4.25 -8.40 19.32
CA LEU A 168 -3.63 -7.55 20.33
C LEU A 168 -3.24 -8.39 21.56
N PRO A 169 -2.15 -8.04 22.27
CA PRO A 169 -1.81 -8.73 23.50
C PRO A 169 -2.88 -8.52 24.58
N ASP A 170 -3.10 -9.54 25.40
CA ASP A 170 -3.96 -9.44 26.57
C ASP A 170 -3.44 -8.40 27.56
N GLY A 171 -4.36 -7.65 28.18
CA GLY A 171 -4.03 -6.68 29.24
C GLY A 171 -3.33 -5.40 28.78
N VAL A 172 -3.03 -5.24 27.49
CA VAL A 172 -2.56 -3.94 26.97
C VAL A 172 -3.71 -2.93 27.01
N SER A 173 -3.45 -1.76 27.59
CA SER A 173 -4.34 -0.61 27.56
C SER A 173 -3.53 0.65 27.29
N CYS A 174 -4.03 1.49 26.40
CA CYS A 174 -3.42 2.73 25.95
C CYS A 174 -4.51 3.65 25.39
N ASP A 175 -4.96 4.57 26.23
CA ASP A 175 -6.02 5.54 25.96
C ASP A 175 -5.83 6.82 26.79
N GLY A 176 -6.51 7.90 26.41
CA GLY A 176 -6.37 9.21 27.04
C GLY A 176 -5.08 9.91 26.62
N ASP A 177 -4.18 10.17 27.57
CA ASP A 177 -2.85 10.75 27.29
C ASP A 177 -1.84 9.67 26.86
N SER A 178 -2.19 8.39 27.05
CA SER A 178 -1.51 7.24 26.47
C SER A 178 -2.18 6.87 25.15
N HIS A 179 -1.39 6.34 24.21
CA HIS A 179 -1.91 5.73 22.98
C HIS A 179 -0.97 4.61 22.54
N CYS A 180 -1.48 3.74 21.67
CA CYS A 180 -0.63 2.76 21.01
C CYS A 180 -0.38 3.18 19.57
N VAL A 181 0.83 2.86 19.11
CA VAL A 181 1.23 2.98 17.72
C VAL A 181 1.26 1.59 17.13
N LEU A 182 0.36 1.32 16.18
CA LEU A 182 0.39 0.13 15.35
C LEU A 182 1.31 0.40 14.17
N ARG A 183 2.34 -0.43 14.00
CA ARG A 183 3.26 -0.34 12.86
C ARG A 183 3.01 -1.48 11.89
N TRP A 184 2.67 -1.14 10.66
CA TRP A 184 2.76 -2.05 9.53
C TRP A 184 4.17 -1.96 8.93
N HIS A 185 4.79 -3.10 8.70
CA HIS A 185 6.06 -3.24 8.01
C HIS A 185 5.87 -4.18 6.82
N TYR A 186 6.14 -3.69 5.62
CA TYR A 186 6.17 -4.51 4.42
C TYR A 186 7.62 -4.77 4.01
N VAL A 187 7.98 -6.04 3.91
CA VAL A 187 9.25 -6.51 3.34
C VAL A 187 8.96 -7.10 1.96
N GLY A 188 9.50 -6.47 0.91
CA GLY A 188 9.43 -6.98 -0.47
C GLY A 188 10.26 -8.27 -0.65
N TRP A 189 10.08 -8.92 -1.80
CA TRP A 189 10.83 -10.14 -2.14
C TRP A 189 11.11 -10.26 -3.63
N ASN A 190 11.44 -9.14 -4.25
CA ASN A 190 11.76 -9.03 -5.67
C ASN A 190 13.26 -9.05 -5.96
N ASN A 191 14.12 -8.93 -4.94
CA ASN A 191 15.57 -9.05 -5.09
C ASN A 191 16.03 -10.47 -4.71
N PRO A 192 16.55 -11.27 -5.65
CA PRO A 192 17.07 -12.60 -5.34
C PRO A 192 18.39 -12.51 -4.55
N ASP A 193 18.66 -13.53 -3.74
CA ASP A 193 19.95 -13.75 -3.06
C ASP A 193 20.43 -12.65 -2.10
N VAL A 194 19.49 -11.87 -1.55
CA VAL A 194 19.78 -10.84 -0.53
C VAL A 194 18.96 -11.05 0.73
N GLY A 195 19.51 -10.64 1.89
CA GLY A 195 18.77 -10.58 3.16
C GLY A 195 17.75 -9.45 3.20
N ILE A 196 17.05 -9.31 4.33
CA ILE A 196 15.98 -8.31 4.53
C ILE A 196 16.39 -6.88 4.17
N ASP A 197 17.60 -6.45 4.55
CA ASP A 197 18.11 -5.11 4.26
C ASP A 197 18.33 -4.88 2.76
N GLY A 198 18.52 -5.95 1.98
CA GLY A 198 18.59 -5.90 0.53
C GLY A 198 17.22 -5.94 -0.16
N GLN A 199 16.12 -6.02 0.58
CA GLN A 199 14.78 -5.88 0.03
C GLN A 199 14.30 -4.42 0.12
N GLU A 200 13.39 -4.04 -0.77
CA GLU A 200 12.63 -2.82 -0.57
C GLU A 200 11.67 -3.00 0.61
N GLN A 201 11.58 -1.99 1.47
CA GLN A 201 10.83 -2.08 2.72
C GLN A 201 10.02 -0.81 2.95
N PHE A 202 8.85 -0.96 3.59
CA PHE A 202 7.93 0.14 3.87
C PHE A 202 7.43 0.07 5.30
N TRP A 203 7.27 1.23 5.93
CA TRP A 203 6.71 1.31 7.28
C TRP A 203 5.62 2.35 7.33
N ASN A 204 4.55 2.03 8.05
CA ASN A 204 3.48 2.96 8.37
C ASN A 204 3.14 2.84 9.85
N CYS A 205 2.93 3.97 10.52
CA CYS A 205 2.44 4.02 11.90
C CYS A 205 1.00 4.55 11.92
N ALA A 206 0.13 3.90 12.68
CA ALA A 206 -1.24 4.32 12.94
C ALA A 206 -1.46 4.47 14.44
N ASP A 207 -2.05 5.59 14.85
CA ASP A 207 -2.41 5.85 16.24
C ASP A 207 -3.75 5.17 16.57
N ILE A 208 -3.74 4.29 17.56
CA ILE A 208 -4.92 3.56 18.02
C ILE A 208 -5.08 3.67 19.52
N TYR A 209 -6.32 3.49 19.97
CA TYR A 209 -6.60 3.19 21.37
C TYR A 209 -6.83 1.71 21.58
N VAL A 210 -6.35 1.23 22.71
CA VAL A 210 -6.70 -0.07 23.27
C VAL A 210 -7.27 0.17 24.66
N SER A 211 -8.56 -0.10 24.86
CA SER A 211 -9.26 0.22 26.11
C SER A 211 -10.45 -0.70 26.28
N ASN A 212 -10.80 -1.02 27.53
CA ASN A 212 -12.01 -1.79 27.84
C ASN A 212 -13.30 -1.03 27.44
N THR A 213 -13.20 0.28 27.19
CA THR A 213 -14.31 1.09 26.69
C THR A 213 -14.48 1.02 25.17
N CYS A 214 -13.48 0.51 24.44
CA CYS A 214 -13.61 0.26 23.01
C CYS A 214 -14.65 -0.85 22.79
N GLY A 215 -15.72 -0.54 22.05
CA GLY A 215 -16.87 -1.45 21.86
C GLY A 215 -17.96 -1.35 22.93
N SER A 216 -17.77 -0.56 24.00
CA SER A 216 -18.83 -0.25 24.98
C SER A 216 -19.70 0.93 24.56
N ASN A 217 -19.22 1.75 23.62
CA ASN A 217 -20.07 2.68 22.90
C ASN A 217 -20.90 1.89 21.90
N THR A 218 -22.11 1.54 22.34
CA THR A 218 -23.24 1.33 21.44
C THR A 218 -23.33 2.54 20.51
N SER A 219 -22.79 2.40 19.31
CA SER A 219 -23.42 3.03 18.15
C SER A 219 -24.91 2.70 18.23
N PRO A 220 -25.84 3.66 17.99
CA PRO A 220 -27.26 3.35 17.95
C PRO A 220 -27.51 2.47 16.72
N SER A 221 -27.21 1.18 16.89
CA SER A 221 -27.73 0.11 16.06
C SER A 221 -29.23 0.26 16.13
N ALA A 222 -29.85 0.46 14.97
CA ALA A 222 -31.29 0.49 14.83
C ALA A 222 -31.87 -0.68 15.63
N SER A 223 -32.61 -0.33 16.69
CA SER A 223 -33.30 -1.29 17.53
C SER A 223 -34.33 -2.01 16.68
N GLU A 224 -33.97 -3.19 16.20
CA GLU A 224 -34.95 -4.21 15.87
C GLU A 224 -35.62 -4.62 17.20
N PRO A 225 -36.95 -4.47 17.36
CA PRO A 225 -37.58 -4.68 18.66
C PRO A 225 -37.54 -6.16 19.03
N ALA A 226 -37.04 -6.44 20.23
CA ALA A 226 -37.10 -7.74 20.86
C ALA A 226 -38.56 -8.23 20.98
N MET A 227 -38.87 -9.38 20.37
CA MET A 227 -40.13 -10.08 20.59
C MET A 227 -40.22 -10.54 22.06
N THR A 228 -41.13 -9.91 22.80
CA THR A 228 -41.64 -10.42 24.08
C THR A 228 -42.90 -11.25 23.81
N THR A 229 -42.93 -12.45 24.38
CA THR A 229 -44.04 -13.40 24.29
C THR A 229 -45.16 -13.03 25.27
N ALA A 230 -46.35 -12.73 24.75
CA ALA A 230 -47.60 -12.63 25.51
C ALA A 230 -48.82 -13.01 24.64
N PRO A 231 -49.95 -13.50 25.23
CA PRO A 231 -50.86 -14.44 24.58
C PRO A 231 -51.94 -13.83 23.66
N LYS A 232 -52.34 -14.70 22.72
CA LYS A 232 -53.31 -14.56 21.61
C LYS A 232 -54.71 -14.03 21.98
N PRO A 233 -55.23 -13.04 21.23
CA PRO A 233 -56.67 -12.86 21.04
C PRO A 233 -57.12 -13.45 19.69
N THR A 234 -58.21 -14.20 19.72
CA THR A 234 -58.90 -14.80 18.57
C THR A 234 -59.75 -13.77 17.79
N ALA A 235 -59.53 -13.67 16.47
CA ALA A 235 -60.46 -13.04 15.53
C ALA A 235 -60.48 -13.82 14.19
N PRO A 236 -61.59 -13.77 13.42
CA PRO A 236 -61.95 -14.80 12.44
C PRO A 236 -61.30 -14.63 11.07
N LYS A 237 -61.11 -15.78 10.41
CA LYS A 237 -60.47 -15.97 9.11
C LYS A 237 -61.36 -15.54 7.93
N PRO A 238 -60.86 -14.75 6.97
CA PRO A 238 -61.42 -14.71 5.61
C PRO A 238 -60.71 -15.74 4.72
N ASN A 239 -61.49 -16.54 3.99
CA ASN A 239 -61.01 -17.43 2.93
C ASN A 239 -60.58 -16.62 1.71
N ALA A 240 -59.35 -16.84 1.22
CA ALA A 240 -58.92 -16.44 -0.11
C ALA A 240 -58.31 -17.64 -0.86
N PRO A 241 -58.51 -17.77 -2.19
CA PRO A 241 -58.16 -18.96 -2.94
C PRO A 241 -56.67 -19.05 -3.28
N LYS A 242 -56.17 -20.28 -3.37
CA LYS A 242 -54.80 -20.66 -3.70
C LYS A 242 -54.46 -20.42 -5.17
N PRO A 243 -53.37 -19.71 -5.53
CA PRO A 243 -52.83 -19.75 -6.88
C PRO A 243 -51.90 -20.96 -7.06
N THR A 244 -52.13 -21.72 -8.11
CA THR A 244 -51.22 -22.77 -8.62
C THR A 244 -50.11 -22.13 -9.45
N ALA A 245 -48.85 -22.27 -9.02
CA ALA A 245 -47.66 -21.89 -9.78
C ALA A 245 -47.27 -23.00 -10.78
N PRO A 246 -46.85 -22.67 -12.02
CA PRO A 246 -46.25 -23.63 -12.93
C PRO A 246 -44.75 -23.82 -12.67
N LYS A 247 -44.27 -25.04 -12.87
CA LYS A 247 -42.88 -25.49 -12.69
C LYS A 247 -41.99 -25.03 -13.85
N PRO A 248 -40.82 -24.41 -13.61
CA PRO A 248 -39.85 -24.15 -14.68
C PRO A 248 -39.03 -25.41 -15.00
N ASN A 249 -38.91 -25.74 -16.29
CA ASN A 249 -37.92 -26.67 -16.81
C ASN A 249 -36.59 -25.94 -17.02
N ALA A 250 -35.51 -26.42 -16.39
CA ALA A 250 -34.16 -25.91 -16.60
C ALA A 250 -33.46 -26.64 -17.77
N PRO A 251 -32.84 -25.93 -18.74
CA PRO A 251 -31.91 -26.54 -19.68
C PRO A 251 -30.51 -26.68 -19.08
N LYS A 252 -29.86 -27.81 -19.37
CA LYS A 252 -28.49 -28.14 -18.95
C LYS A 252 -27.45 -27.39 -19.82
N PRO A 253 -26.45 -26.71 -19.24
CA PRO A 253 -25.36 -26.11 -20.03
C PRO A 253 -24.33 -27.17 -20.45
N ASN A 254 -24.00 -27.18 -21.75
CA ASN A 254 -22.83 -27.87 -22.30
C ASN A 254 -21.60 -26.94 -22.20
N ALA A 255 -20.54 -27.40 -21.53
CA ALA A 255 -19.26 -26.70 -21.46
C ALA A 255 -18.32 -27.13 -22.60
N PRO A 256 -17.70 -26.20 -23.36
CA PRO A 256 -16.58 -26.51 -24.24
C PRO A 256 -15.25 -26.53 -23.46
N LYS A 257 -14.44 -27.55 -23.72
CA LYS A 257 -13.08 -27.74 -23.18
C LYS A 257 -12.06 -26.94 -24.01
N PRO A 258 -11.20 -26.10 -23.41
CA PRO A 258 -10.05 -25.52 -24.13
C PRO A 258 -8.85 -26.48 -24.14
N ASN A 259 -8.29 -26.71 -25.32
CA ASN A 259 -7.00 -27.38 -25.55
C ASN A 259 -5.84 -26.43 -25.24
N ALA A 260 -4.87 -26.90 -24.46
CA ALA A 260 -3.59 -26.22 -24.23
C ALA A 260 -2.53 -26.69 -25.24
N PRO A 261 -1.77 -25.78 -25.87
CA PRO A 261 -0.53 -26.12 -26.57
C PRO A 261 0.70 -25.97 -25.66
N LYS A 262 1.59 -26.96 -25.71
CA LYS A 262 2.95 -26.98 -25.12
C LYS A 262 3.99 -26.57 -26.18
N PRO A 263 5.01 -25.77 -25.84
CA PRO A 263 6.39 -26.11 -26.26
C PRO A 263 7.44 -25.76 -25.18
N ASN A 264 8.26 -26.71 -24.71
CA ASN A 264 9.62 -27.09 -25.15
C ASN A 264 10.74 -26.07 -24.81
N ALA A 265 11.66 -26.52 -23.94
CA ALA A 265 12.95 -25.89 -23.61
C ALA A 265 14.02 -26.20 -24.67
N PRO A 266 15.11 -25.42 -24.71
CA PRO A 266 16.44 -26.04 -24.75
C PRO A 266 17.51 -25.36 -23.87
N SER A 267 18.57 -26.14 -23.65
CA SER A 267 19.72 -25.96 -22.75
C SER A 267 20.91 -25.21 -23.36
N SER A 268 21.75 -24.67 -22.46
CA SER A 268 23.20 -24.35 -22.48
C SER A 268 24.04 -24.47 -23.78
N ASN A 269 24.88 -23.45 -24.05
CA ASN A 269 26.35 -23.55 -23.96
C ASN A 269 27.08 -22.22 -24.25
N THR A 270 28.30 -22.18 -23.69
CA THR A 270 29.38 -21.19 -23.61
C THR A 270 29.97 -20.74 -24.96
N ASP A 271 30.42 -19.47 -25.06
CA ASP A 271 31.78 -19.05 -25.44
C ASP A 271 31.87 -17.54 -25.78
N THR A 272 32.88 -16.87 -25.18
CA THR A 272 33.40 -15.52 -25.51
C THR A 272 34.15 -15.55 -26.87
N PRO A 273 34.37 -14.44 -27.62
CA PRO A 273 35.25 -13.35 -27.18
C PRO A 273 34.93 -11.90 -27.66
N VAL A 274 35.61 -10.99 -26.98
CA VAL A 274 35.86 -9.55 -27.14
C VAL A 274 35.91 -9.01 -28.59
N THR A 275 35.32 -7.82 -28.81
CA THR A 275 35.94 -6.76 -29.64
C THR A 275 35.33 -5.37 -29.35
N THR A 276 36.23 -4.41 -29.15
CA THR A 276 36.06 -2.95 -29.20
C THR A 276 35.35 -2.49 -30.47
N ASP A 277 34.51 -1.44 -30.39
CA ASP A 277 34.65 -0.24 -31.24
C ASP A 277 33.62 0.87 -30.93
N THR A 278 34.13 2.09 -31.06
CA THR A 278 33.57 3.44 -30.90
C THR A 278 32.34 3.71 -31.80
N PRO A 279 31.32 4.49 -31.37
CA PRO A 279 30.23 4.88 -32.26
C PRO A 279 30.55 6.17 -33.07
N PRO A 280 30.13 6.25 -34.35
CA PRO A 280 30.20 7.48 -35.14
C PRO A 280 28.96 8.35 -34.94
N SER A 281 29.23 9.65 -35.03
CA SER A 281 28.28 10.76 -35.01
C SER A 281 27.33 10.74 -36.20
N THR A 282 26.04 11.01 -36.00
CA THR A 282 25.18 11.58 -37.05
C THR A 282 24.25 12.65 -36.47
N SER A 283 24.19 13.72 -37.26
CA SER A 283 23.67 15.04 -37.02
C SER A 283 22.15 15.14 -37.19
N GLY A 284 21.48 15.71 -36.19
CA GLY A 284 20.18 16.36 -36.32
C GLY A 284 20.22 17.65 -35.51
N ALA A 285 19.86 18.79 -36.11
CA ALA A 285 19.93 20.10 -35.48
C ALA A 285 19.04 20.15 -34.21
N PRO A 286 19.50 20.76 -33.10
CA PRO A 286 18.73 20.80 -31.87
C PRO A 286 17.62 21.87 -31.97
N GLN A 287 16.38 21.47 -31.69
CA GLN A 287 15.35 22.43 -31.29
C GLN A 287 15.80 23.17 -30.02
N PRO A 288 15.33 24.41 -29.80
CA PRO A 288 15.75 25.21 -28.66
C PRO A 288 15.28 24.52 -27.39
N VAL A 289 16.20 23.83 -26.71
CA VAL A 289 15.99 23.37 -25.34
C VAL A 289 15.78 24.62 -24.49
N ASP A 290 14.59 24.79 -23.94
CA ASP A 290 14.37 25.79 -22.90
C ASP A 290 15.44 25.58 -21.82
N PRO A 291 16.26 26.59 -21.50
CA PRO A 291 17.45 26.41 -20.67
C PRO A 291 17.14 25.89 -19.26
N LYS A 292 15.87 25.91 -18.82
CA LYS A 292 15.47 25.32 -17.53
C LYS A 292 14.89 23.90 -17.65
N CYS A 293 14.59 23.41 -18.84
CA CYS A 293 14.05 22.06 -19.06
C CYS A 293 15.14 21.00 -19.28
N GLY A 294 16.36 21.41 -19.63
CA GLY A 294 17.46 20.48 -19.91
C GLY A 294 17.09 19.49 -21.02
N LYS A 295 17.12 18.18 -20.71
CA LYS A 295 16.72 17.10 -21.63
C LYS A 295 15.27 16.64 -21.43
N CYS A 296 14.51 17.26 -20.53
CA CYS A 296 13.14 16.84 -20.25
C CYS A 296 12.20 17.28 -21.37
N THR A 297 11.44 16.32 -21.91
CA THR A 297 10.44 16.51 -22.97
C THR A 297 9.01 16.32 -22.45
N ASN A 298 8.79 16.46 -21.14
CA ASN A 298 7.49 16.33 -20.47
C ASN A 298 7.50 17.17 -19.17
N CYS A 299 6.88 16.74 -18.09
CA CYS A 299 6.75 17.51 -16.86
C CYS A 299 8.05 17.50 -16.03
N TYR A 300 8.72 18.65 -15.91
CA TYR A 300 10.02 18.79 -15.28
C TYR A 300 9.92 19.29 -13.83
N TYR A 301 10.77 18.74 -12.95
CA TYR A 301 10.91 19.17 -11.55
C TYR A 301 12.35 19.60 -11.26
N ALA A 302 12.55 20.91 -11.11
CA ALA A 302 13.88 21.51 -10.95
C ALA A 302 14.64 21.06 -9.68
N PRO A 303 14.02 20.95 -8.48
CA PRO A 303 14.76 20.63 -7.24
C PRO A 303 15.49 19.28 -7.25
N SER A 304 15.04 18.32 -8.05
CA SER A 304 15.71 17.01 -8.21
C SER A 304 16.10 16.68 -9.65
N ASN A 305 15.99 17.65 -10.56
CA ASN A 305 16.24 17.46 -12.00
C ASN A 305 15.50 16.25 -12.60
N ALA A 306 14.25 16.01 -12.16
CA ALA A 306 13.44 14.87 -12.60
C ALA A 306 12.52 15.24 -13.78
N CYS A 307 12.22 14.27 -14.64
CA CYS A 307 11.32 14.42 -15.78
C CYS A 307 10.24 13.34 -15.74
N PHE A 308 8.99 13.74 -15.55
CA PHE A 308 7.83 12.86 -15.42
C PHE A 308 7.17 12.65 -16.79
N LEU A 309 7.61 11.61 -17.50
CA LEU A 309 7.21 11.34 -18.90
C LEU A 309 5.75 10.86 -19.10
N TRP A 310 5.01 10.61 -18.03
CA TRP A 310 3.65 10.05 -18.09
C TRP A 310 2.56 10.99 -17.56
N TRP A 311 2.93 12.23 -17.26
CA TRP A 311 1.97 13.24 -16.85
C TRP A 311 1.37 13.92 -18.07
N SER A 312 0.08 14.24 -18.01
CA SER A 312 -0.55 15.16 -18.96
C SER A 312 -0.12 16.60 -18.67
N LYS A 313 -0.31 17.48 -19.64
CA LYS A 313 -0.03 18.91 -19.45
C LYS A 313 -0.87 19.49 -18.32
N GLU A 314 -2.15 19.12 -18.23
CA GLU A 314 -3.02 19.56 -17.15
C GLU A 314 -2.53 19.08 -15.77
N GLN A 315 -2.03 17.84 -15.68
CA GLN A 315 -1.48 17.31 -14.42
C GLN A 315 -0.21 18.06 -14.01
N CYS A 316 0.63 18.42 -14.98
CA CYS A 316 1.85 19.20 -14.73
C CYS A 316 1.54 20.61 -14.27
N ASP A 317 0.63 21.29 -14.97
CA ASP A 317 0.25 22.67 -14.70
C ASP A 317 -0.60 22.81 -13.43
N ALA A 318 -1.19 21.72 -12.92
CA ALA A 318 -1.94 21.71 -11.66
C ALA A 318 -1.04 21.93 -10.42
N GLN A 319 0.27 21.99 -10.59
CA GLN A 319 1.26 22.09 -9.52
C GLN A 319 2.34 23.10 -9.88
N ASP A 320 2.39 24.21 -9.14
CA ASP A 320 3.29 25.36 -9.44
C ASP A 320 4.79 25.04 -9.37
N VAL A 321 5.16 23.89 -8.78
CA VAL A 321 6.55 23.43 -8.65
C VAL A 321 7.05 22.65 -9.86
N TYR A 322 6.14 22.21 -10.73
CA TYR A 322 6.46 21.50 -11.95
C TYR A 322 6.35 22.42 -13.16
N ARG A 323 7.03 22.04 -14.24
CA ARG A 323 7.02 22.80 -15.48
C ARG A 323 6.81 21.89 -16.68
N TRP A 324 5.81 22.18 -17.50
CA TRP A 324 5.64 21.45 -18.76
C TRP A 324 6.76 21.78 -19.75
N CYS A 325 7.48 20.76 -20.21
CA CYS A 325 8.53 20.84 -21.21
C CYS A 325 8.27 19.91 -22.42
N GLY A 326 7.04 19.38 -22.55
CA GLY A 326 6.62 18.62 -23.72
C GLY A 326 6.18 19.50 -24.87
N GLU A 327 6.05 18.90 -26.06
CA GLU A 327 5.42 19.59 -27.20
C GLU A 327 3.99 20.03 -26.82
N ILE A 328 3.59 21.21 -27.29
CA ILE A 328 2.28 21.82 -27.05
C ILE A 328 1.30 21.31 -28.11
#